data_AF-A0AA88PMP9-F1
#
_entry.id   AF-A0AA88PMP9-F1
#
_cell.length_a   1.000
_cell.length_b   1.000
_cell.length_c   1.000
_cell.angle_alpha   90.00
_cell.angle_beta   90.00
_cell.angle_gamma   90.00
#
_symmetry.space_group_name_H-M   'P 1'
#
loop_
_entity.id
_entity.type
_entity.pdbx_description
1 polymer ?
#
loop_
_entity_poly.entity_id
_entity_poly.type
_entity_poly.pdbx_seq_one_letter_code
_entity_poly.pdbx_strand_id
1 'polypeptide(L)'
;MAKSLRSKWRRKMRAEKRKKNAPKELTRLKAVLGQGEKGEITMKDVAEVVTVVPLEKVKEKPDNVEMQEQEAEDGKMDLDTKRNKKTMLDDQGRYPGWMNQRQMKKLKAKRTGKGKPKVKKGLAW
;
A
#
# COMPACT_ATOMS: atom_id res chain seq x y z
N MET A 1 -12.95 0.86 26.67
CA MET A 1 -13.39 0.01 25.53
C MET A 1 -13.69 0.87 24.33
N ALA A 2 -13.22 0.49 23.13
CA ALA A 2 -13.59 1.19 21.91
C ALA A 2 -15.06 0.92 21.54
N LYS A 3 -15.71 1.86 20.87
CA LYS A 3 -17.09 1.68 20.38
C LYS A 3 -17.11 0.69 19.21
N SER A 4 -18.03 -0.27 19.25
CA SER A 4 -18.29 -1.20 18.13
C SER A 4 -18.58 -0.45 16.82
N LEU A 5 -18.19 -1.04 15.69
CA LEU A 5 -18.47 -0.52 14.34
C LEU A 5 -19.97 -0.29 14.11
N ARG A 6 -20.81 -1.17 14.67
CA ARG A 6 -22.27 -1.16 14.51
C ARG A 6 -22.97 -0.29 15.57
N SER A 7 -22.23 0.33 16.48
CA SER A 7 -22.77 1.27 17.47
C SER A 7 -23.58 2.38 16.80
N LYS A 8 -24.74 2.73 17.39
CA LYS A 8 -25.63 3.78 16.88
C LYS A 8 -24.90 5.12 16.73
N TRP A 9 -24.06 5.48 17.70
CA TRP A 9 -23.27 6.71 17.68
C TRP A 9 -22.31 6.78 16.48
N ARG A 10 -21.52 5.73 16.25
CA ARG A 10 -20.56 5.67 15.13
C ARG A 10 -21.27 5.67 13.78
N ARG A 11 -22.46 5.06 13.68
CA ARG A 11 -23.30 5.11 12.47
C ARG A 11 -23.83 6.51 12.21
N LYS A 12 -24.36 7.19 13.22
CA LYS A 12 -24.86 8.58 13.14
C LYS A 12 -23.78 9.54 12.63
N MET A 13 -22.60 9.54 13.27
CA MET A 13 -21.48 10.39 12.85
C MET A 13 -20.98 10.08 11.43
N ARG A 14 -21.03 8.81 11.00
CA ARG A 14 -20.70 8.44 9.61
C ARG A 14 -21.74 8.96 8.62
N ALA A 15 -23.03 8.94 8.97
CA ALA A 15 -24.09 9.50 8.12
C ALA A 15 -23.93 11.02 7.98
N GLU A 16 -23.66 11.73 9.08
CA GLU A 16 -23.37 13.18 9.07
C GLU A 16 -22.13 13.49 8.21
N LYS A 17 -21.05 12.70 8.35
CA LYS A 17 -19.86 12.83 7.49
C LYS A 17 -20.19 12.61 6.01
N ARG A 18 -21.04 11.62 5.67
CA ARG A 18 -21.46 11.39 4.29
C ARG A 18 -22.29 12.55 3.73
N LYS A 19 -23.18 13.17 4.52
CA LYS A 19 -23.92 14.37 4.07
C LYS A 19 -22.98 15.50 3.64
N LYS A 20 -21.88 15.71 4.40
CA LYS A 20 -20.87 16.72 4.08
C LYS A 20 -19.99 16.35 2.88
N ASN A 21 -19.58 15.10 2.77
CA ASN A 21 -18.58 14.68 1.79
C ASN A 21 -19.19 14.23 0.45
N ALA A 22 -20.37 13.61 0.45
CA ALA A 22 -21.03 13.11 -0.75
C ALA A 22 -21.14 14.15 -1.87
N PRO A 23 -21.65 15.39 -1.65
CA PRO A 23 -21.74 16.36 -2.74
C PRO A 23 -20.36 16.77 -3.28
N LYS A 24 -19.34 16.85 -2.42
CA LYS A 24 -17.97 17.25 -2.80
C LYS A 24 -17.27 16.19 -3.63
N GLU A 25 -17.44 14.92 -3.26
CA GLU A 25 -16.86 13.82 -4.03
C GLU A 25 -17.62 13.59 -5.33
N LEU A 26 -18.96 13.75 -5.33
CA LEU A 26 -19.75 13.63 -6.55
C LEU A 26 -19.38 14.69 -7.60
N THR A 27 -19.15 15.94 -7.20
CA THR A 27 -18.72 16.99 -8.15
C THR A 27 -17.34 16.69 -8.71
N ARG A 28 -16.38 16.27 -7.88
CA ARG A 28 -15.03 15.87 -8.31
C ARG A 28 -15.06 14.69 -9.26
N LEU A 29 -15.82 13.64 -8.94
CA LEU A 29 -15.92 12.46 -9.78
C LEU A 29 -16.61 12.77 -11.12
N LYS A 30 -17.67 13.59 -11.11
CA LYS A 30 -18.29 14.06 -12.35
C LYS A 30 -17.34 14.91 -13.20
N ALA A 31 -16.53 15.75 -12.57
CA ALA A 31 -15.51 16.55 -13.27
C ALA A 31 -14.42 15.67 -13.88
N VAL A 32 -13.91 14.66 -13.14
CA VAL A 32 -12.92 13.69 -13.65
C VAL A 32 -13.47 12.90 -14.83
N LEU A 33 -14.75 12.53 -14.78
CA LEU A 33 -15.39 11.87 -15.90
C LEU A 33 -15.63 12.83 -17.08
N GLY A 34 -15.58 14.14 -16.90
CA GLY A 34 -15.98 15.11 -17.94
C GLY A 34 -17.49 15.31 -18.05
N GLN A 35 -18.27 14.76 -17.11
CA GLN A 35 -19.74 14.88 -17.05
C GLN A 35 -20.20 16.20 -16.39
N GLY A 36 -19.27 17.13 -16.12
CA GLY A 36 -19.54 18.40 -15.45
C GLY A 36 -20.47 19.33 -16.26
N GLU A 37 -20.54 19.14 -17.58
CA GLU A 37 -21.24 20.02 -18.50
C GLU A 37 -22.23 19.23 -19.37
N LYS A 38 -23.27 18.63 -18.76
CA LYS A 38 -24.47 18.11 -19.46
C LYS A 38 -24.23 17.13 -20.64
N GLY A 39 -23.02 16.60 -20.82
CA GLY A 39 -22.70 15.58 -21.80
C GLY A 39 -22.77 14.21 -21.15
N GLU A 40 -23.80 13.43 -21.48
CA GLU A 40 -23.70 11.99 -21.36
C GLU A 40 -22.49 11.56 -22.21
N ILE A 41 -21.46 11.00 -21.58
CA ILE A 41 -20.36 10.36 -22.30
C ILE A 41 -20.97 9.12 -22.93
N THR A 42 -21.43 9.27 -24.16
CA THR A 42 -21.87 8.14 -24.96
C THR A 42 -20.64 7.31 -25.30
N MET A 43 -20.74 5.98 -25.33
CA MET A 43 -19.62 5.10 -25.69
C MET A 43 -18.98 5.40 -27.06
N LYS A 44 -19.58 6.31 -27.85
CA LYS A 44 -19.08 6.78 -29.14
C LYS A 44 -17.80 7.64 -28.98
N ASP A 45 -17.72 8.49 -27.96
CA ASP A 45 -16.53 9.34 -27.75
C ASP A 45 -15.31 8.51 -27.27
N VAL A 46 -15.56 7.42 -26.55
CA VAL A 46 -14.52 6.46 -26.14
C VAL A 46 -14.04 5.62 -27.32
N ALA A 47 -14.91 5.35 -28.30
CA ALA A 47 -14.54 4.62 -29.51
C ALA A 47 -13.59 5.42 -30.42
N GLU A 48 -13.67 6.75 -30.43
CA GLU A 48 -12.72 7.62 -31.15
C GLU A 48 -11.32 7.64 -30.51
N VAL A 49 -11.23 7.54 -29.18
CA VAL A 49 -9.93 7.54 -28.46
C VAL A 49 -9.22 6.17 -28.55
N VAL A 50 -9.96 5.08 -28.80
CA VAL A 50 -9.37 3.79 -29.14
C VAL A 50 -9.00 3.80 -30.62
N THR A 51 -7.89 4.44 -30.94
CA THR A 51 -7.20 4.18 -32.19
C THR A 51 -6.78 2.70 -32.18
N VAL A 52 -7.53 1.86 -32.90
CA VAL A 52 -7.12 0.50 -33.19
C VAL A 52 -5.87 0.60 -34.05
N VAL A 53 -4.70 0.51 -33.42
CA VAL A 53 -3.42 0.37 -34.13
C VAL A 53 -3.47 -0.98 -34.84
N PRO A 54 -3.43 -1.02 -36.18
CA PRO A 54 -3.35 -2.28 -36.91
C PRO A 54 -2.08 -3.03 -36.52
N LEU A 55 -2.19 -4.35 -36.34
CA LEU A 55 -1.10 -5.25 -35.93
C LEU A 55 0.17 -5.13 -36.78
N GLU A 56 0.04 -4.63 -38.02
CA GLU A 56 1.14 -4.39 -38.95
C GLU A 56 2.13 -3.35 -38.43
N LYS A 57 1.66 -2.27 -37.78
CA LYS A 57 2.53 -1.22 -37.21
C LYS A 57 3.28 -1.65 -35.95
N VAL A 58 2.85 -2.73 -35.28
CA VAL A 58 3.52 -3.28 -34.09
C VAL A 58 4.67 -4.22 -34.49
N LYS A 59 4.63 -4.79 -35.70
CA LYS A 59 5.67 -5.69 -36.21
C LYS A 59 6.87 -4.96 -36.82
N GLU A 60 6.74 -3.67 -37.13
CA GLU A 60 7.79 -2.87 -37.78
C GLU A 60 8.68 -2.07 -36.81
N LYS A 61 8.84 -2.51 -35.55
CA LYS A 61 9.94 -2.00 -34.72
C LYS A 61 11.17 -2.88 -34.92
N PRO A 62 12.17 -2.48 -35.71
CA PRO A 62 13.45 -3.17 -35.74
C PRO A 62 14.19 -2.97 -34.42
N ASP A 63 14.84 -4.05 -33.98
CA ASP A 63 15.74 -4.15 -32.85
C ASP A 63 16.91 -3.16 -32.96
N ASN A 64 16.75 -1.90 -32.51
CA ASN A 64 17.86 -1.04 -32.05
C ASN A 64 17.37 0.32 -31.55
N VAL A 65 16.82 0.35 -30.34
CA VAL A 65 16.89 1.56 -29.52
C VAL A 65 17.64 1.18 -28.27
N GLU A 66 18.93 1.53 -28.27
CA GLU A 66 19.75 1.61 -27.07
C GLU A 66 18.95 2.37 -26.01
N MET A 67 18.50 1.64 -24.99
CA MET A 67 18.04 2.23 -23.74
C MET A 67 19.27 2.86 -23.10
N GLN A 68 19.57 4.11 -23.48
CA GLN A 68 20.43 4.97 -22.69
C GLN A 68 19.84 4.96 -21.27
N GLU A 69 20.57 4.33 -20.34
CA GLU A 69 20.44 4.50 -18.92
C GLU A 69 20.58 6.00 -18.62
N GLN A 70 19.46 6.73 -18.67
CA GLN A 70 19.34 7.92 -17.87
C GLN A 70 19.36 7.43 -16.43
N GLU A 71 20.54 7.57 -15.82
CA GLU A 71 20.73 7.61 -14.37
C GLU A 71 19.69 8.56 -13.76
N ALA A 72 18.52 8.02 -13.44
CA ALA A 72 17.64 8.60 -12.46
C ALA A 72 18.26 8.30 -11.09
N GLU A 73 19.35 8.99 -10.79
CA GLU A 73 19.94 9.14 -9.46
C GLU A 73 19.03 9.99 -8.56
N ASP A 74 17.72 9.71 -8.55
CA ASP A 74 16.77 10.48 -7.71
C ASP A 74 15.60 9.61 -7.23
N GLY A 75 15.92 8.37 -6.88
CA GLY A 75 14.91 7.41 -6.42
C GLY A 75 15.44 6.20 -5.68
N LYS A 76 16.74 6.14 -5.38
CA LYS A 76 17.26 5.13 -4.46
C LYS A 76 16.95 5.60 -3.04
N MET A 77 15.67 5.54 -2.68
CA MET A 77 15.23 5.58 -1.29
C MET A 77 16.15 4.68 -0.49
N ASP A 78 16.62 5.14 0.68
CA ASP A 78 17.40 4.35 1.63
C ASP A 78 16.63 3.07 1.97
N LEU A 79 16.77 2.06 1.10
CA LEU A 79 16.40 0.69 1.38
C LEU A 79 17.46 0.21 2.33
N ASP A 80 17.29 0.62 3.59
CA ASP A 80 17.48 -0.22 4.74
C ASP A 80 18.59 -1.27 4.51
N THR A 81 19.83 -0.81 4.67
CA THR A 81 21.06 -1.57 4.83
C THR A 81 20.83 -3.08 4.81
N LYS A 82 21.23 -3.75 3.71
CA LYS A 82 21.19 -5.21 3.46
C LYS A 82 20.64 -6.06 4.62
N ARG A 83 19.34 -5.99 4.89
CA ARG A 83 18.75 -6.73 6.00
C ARG A 83 18.72 -8.22 5.70
N ASN A 84 19.02 -9.01 6.72
CA ASN A 84 18.87 -10.45 6.66
C ASN A 84 17.38 -10.83 6.52
N LYS A 85 16.96 -11.40 5.38
CA LYS A 85 15.56 -11.79 5.12
C LYS A 85 14.95 -12.71 6.19
N LYS A 86 15.77 -13.55 6.83
CA LYS A 86 15.35 -14.51 7.86
C LYS A 86 15.19 -13.89 9.25
N THR A 87 16.03 -12.92 9.62
CA THR A 87 16.08 -12.36 10.98
C THR A 87 15.57 -10.93 11.05
N MET A 88 15.38 -10.26 9.90
CA MET A 88 15.03 -8.84 9.77
C MET A 88 15.97 -7.92 10.54
N LEU A 89 17.23 -8.33 10.72
CA LEU A 89 18.26 -7.53 11.38
C LEU A 89 19.14 -6.82 10.35
N ASP A 90 19.51 -5.59 10.69
CA ASP A 90 20.58 -4.83 10.06
C ASP A 90 21.97 -5.42 10.38
N ASP A 91 23.01 -4.93 9.70
CA ASP A 91 24.42 -5.25 9.98
C ASP A 91 24.81 -4.94 11.44
N GLN A 92 24.16 -3.94 12.05
CA GLN A 92 24.33 -3.53 13.45
C GLN A 92 23.43 -4.32 14.43
N GLY A 93 22.70 -5.33 13.96
CA GLY A 93 21.81 -6.15 14.78
C GLY A 93 20.55 -5.45 15.28
N ARG A 94 20.16 -4.33 14.66
CA ARG A 94 18.94 -3.57 14.97
C ARG A 94 17.75 -4.08 14.14
N TYR A 95 16.55 -3.95 14.69
CA TYR A 95 15.30 -4.21 13.96
C TYR A 95 14.78 -2.91 13.33
N PRO A 96 13.94 -2.99 12.27
CA PRO A 96 13.34 -1.82 11.66
C PRO A 96 12.52 -1.01 12.68
N GLY A 97 12.59 0.32 12.61
CA GLY A 97 11.89 1.21 13.55
C GLY A 97 10.36 1.09 13.52
N TRP A 98 9.79 0.64 12.39
CA TRP A 98 8.36 0.36 12.25
C TRP A 98 7.94 -0.98 12.88
N MET A 99 8.88 -1.87 13.20
CA MET A 99 8.57 -3.16 13.78
C MET A 99 8.17 -3.01 15.25
N ASN A 100 6.99 -3.52 15.60
CA ASN A 100 6.48 -3.44 16.97
C ASN A 100 7.35 -4.29 17.93
N GLN A 101 7.57 -3.79 19.15
CA GLN A 101 8.31 -4.48 20.22
C GLN A 101 7.84 -5.92 20.49
N ARG A 102 6.55 -6.22 20.32
CA ARG A 102 6.02 -7.60 20.44
C ARG A 102 6.52 -8.52 19.34
N GLN A 103 6.58 -8.04 18.10
CA GLN A 103 7.08 -8.80 16.96
C GLN A 103 8.58 -9.06 17.09
N MET A 104 9.35 -8.04 17.53
CA MET A 104 10.78 -8.20 17.85
C MET A 104 11.01 -9.31 18.89
N LYS A 105 10.23 -9.32 19.98
CA LYS A 105 10.32 -10.36 21.03
C LYS A 105 9.98 -11.75 20.49
N LYS A 106 8.99 -11.87 19.60
CA LYS A 106 8.59 -13.15 18.98
C LYS A 106 9.69 -13.71 18.06
N LEU A 107 10.31 -12.86 17.24
CA LEU A 107 11.42 -13.26 16.37
C LEU A 107 12.67 -13.64 17.18
N LYS A 108 13.00 -12.85 18.20
CA LYS A 108 14.06 -13.19 19.17
C LYS A 108 13.83 -14.55 19.82
N ALA A 109 12.63 -14.80 20.34
CA ALA A 109 12.27 -16.07 20.99
C ALA A 109 12.36 -17.29 20.07
N LYS A 110 12.05 -17.13 18.77
CA LYS A 110 12.23 -18.19 17.77
C LYS A 110 13.72 -18.50 17.51
N ARG A 111 14.58 -17.48 17.57
CA ARG A 111 16.02 -17.63 17.29
C ARG A 111 16.82 -18.13 18.49
N THR A 112 16.55 -17.62 19.69
CA THR A 112 17.32 -17.95 20.90
C THR A 112 16.96 -19.32 21.48
N GLY A 113 16.11 -20.10 20.80
CA GLY A 113 15.47 -21.27 21.37
C GLY A 113 14.58 -20.90 22.55
N LYS A 114 13.70 -21.81 22.95
CA LYS A 114 13.09 -21.72 24.28
C LYS A 114 14.22 -21.91 25.28
N GLY A 115 14.78 -20.81 25.80
CA GLY A 115 15.55 -20.87 27.04
C GLY A 115 14.71 -21.64 28.05
N LYS A 116 15.30 -22.68 28.66
CA LYS A 116 14.61 -23.58 29.60
C LYS A 116 13.73 -22.74 30.53
N PRO A 117 12.45 -23.10 30.75
CA PRO A 117 11.62 -22.35 31.68
C PRO A 117 12.38 -22.27 33.00
N LYS A 118 12.66 -21.05 33.46
CA LYS A 118 13.19 -20.86 34.81
C LYS A 118 12.13 -21.45 35.74
N VAL A 119 12.45 -22.60 36.34
CA VAL A 119 11.65 -23.20 37.40
C VAL A 119 11.51 -22.13 38.47
N LYS A 120 10.28 -21.71 38.76
CA LYS A 120 10.02 -20.81 39.87
C LYS A 120 10.46 -21.53 41.15
N LYS A 121 11.63 -21.18 41.70
CA LYS A 121 11.99 -21.60 43.06
C LYS A 121 10.97 -20.94 43.99
N GLY A 122 10.15 -21.74 44.66
CA GLY A 122 9.23 -21.27 45.69
C GLY A 122 7.74 -21.39 45.40
N LEU A 123 7.29 -22.36 44.59
CA LEU A 123 5.90 -22.83 44.68
C LEU A 123 5.90 -24.17 45.43
N ALA A 124 6.07 -24.08 46.75
CA ALA A 124 5.77 -25.15 47.68
C ALA A 124 4.48 -24.73 48.40
N TRP A 125 3.43 -25.51 48.13
CA TRP A 125 2.11 -25.58 48.77
C TRP A 125 1.43 -24.27 49.21
#